data_AF-M5BYY7-F1
#
_entry.id   AF-M5BYY7-F1
#
_cell.length_a   1.000
_cell.length_b   1.000
_cell.length_c   1.000
_cell.angle_alpha   90.00
_cell.angle_beta   90.00
_cell.angle_gamma   90.00
#
_symmetry.space_group_name_H-M   'P 1'
#
loop_
_entity.id
_entity.type
_entity.pdbx_description
1 polymer ?
#
loop_
_entity_poly.entity_id
_entity_poly.type
_entity_poly.pdbx_seq_one_letter_code
_entity_poly.pdbx_strand_id
1 'polypeptide(L)'
;MFQVYTIMSTKKETGSYTDVPESLRPYWDTVFLDDVSYAESEGGGKAYQSFGVGPEGCLVLIRPDGHVAALASLEETQILEALCTVKVPVAC
;
A
#
# COMPACT_ATOMS: atom_id res chain seq x y z
N MET A 1 -6.44 -15.48 2.63
CA MET A 1 -7.18 -14.22 2.40
C MET A 1 -6.19 -13.08 2.56
N PHE A 2 -6.16 -12.13 1.62
CA PHE A 2 -5.28 -10.96 1.68
C PHE A 2 -6.10 -9.72 2.07
N GLN A 3 -5.51 -8.84 2.87
CA GLN A 3 -6.01 -7.50 3.10
C GLN A 3 -5.17 -6.55 2.25
N VAL A 4 -5.81 -5.65 1.52
CA VAL A 4 -5.15 -4.73 0.60
C VAL A 4 -5.35 -3.32 1.12
N TYR A 5 -4.25 -2.60 1.29
CA TYR A 5 -4.22 -1.18 1.59
C TYR A 5 -3.41 -0.47 0.52
N THR A 6 -3.90 0.67 0.07
CA THR A 6 -3.22 1.47 -0.96
C THR A 6 -2.88 2.82 -0.36
N ILE A 7 -1.63 3.24 -0.49
CA ILE A 7 -1.16 4.57 -0.08
C ILE A 7 -0.76 5.29 -1.35
N MET A 8 -1.40 6.41 -1.63
CA MET A 8 -1.14 7.24 -2.81
C MET A 8 -0.21 8.39 -2.44
N SER A 9 0.73 8.74 -3.31
CA SER A 9 1.59 9.93 -3.15
C SER A 9 0.93 11.24 -3.58
N THR A 10 -0.37 11.23 -3.90
CA THR A 10 -1.11 12.39 -4.38
C THR A 10 -1.51 13.34 -3.25
N LYS A 11 -1.78 14.60 -3.59
CA LYS A 11 -2.29 15.61 -2.66
C LYS A 11 -3.80 15.51 -2.50
N LYS A 12 -4.32 15.92 -1.35
CA LYS A 12 -5.77 15.85 -1.04
C LYS A 12 -6.61 16.74 -1.94
N GLU A 13 -6.04 17.82 -2.44
CA GLU A 13 -6.72 18.79 -3.30
C GLU A 13 -6.90 18.26 -4.73
N THR A 14 -6.10 17.27 -5.13
CA THR A 14 -6.05 16.79 -6.52
C THR A 14 -6.37 15.31 -6.68
N GLY A 15 -6.13 14.49 -5.66
CA GLY A 15 -6.35 13.05 -5.69
C GLY A 15 -7.63 12.65 -4.99
N SER A 16 -8.37 11.71 -5.60
CA SER A 16 -9.50 11.03 -5.00
C SER A 16 -9.17 9.56 -4.79
N TYR A 17 -9.72 8.96 -3.74
CA TYR A 17 -9.59 7.51 -3.55
C TYR A 17 -10.15 6.73 -4.75
N THR A 18 -11.08 7.33 -5.52
CA THR A 18 -11.73 6.70 -6.68
C THR A 18 -10.80 6.55 -7.86
N ASP A 19 -9.64 7.21 -7.82
CA ASP A 19 -8.61 7.09 -8.85
C ASP A 19 -7.89 5.74 -8.74
N VAL A 20 -8.05 5.04 -7.61
CA VAL A 20 -7.58 3.66 -7.40
C VAL A 20 -8.62 2.67 -7.97
N PRO A 21 -8.21 1.71 -8.81
CA PRO A 21 -9.10 0.64 -9.29
C PRO A 21 -9.77 -0.13 -8.14
N GLU A 22 -11.02 -0.57 -8.33
CA GLU A 22 -11.79 -1.29 -7.30
C GLU A 22 -11.06 -2.55 -6.77
N SER A 23 -10.26 -3.21 -7.60
CA SER A 23 -9.45 -4.36 -7.19
C SER A 23 -8.38 -4.04 -6.14
N LEU A 24 -7.91 -2.79 -6.08
CA LEU A 24 -6.93 -2.28 -5.11
C LEU A 24 -7.58 -1.41 -4.03
N ARG A 25 -8.91 -1.32 -4.05
CA ARG A 25 -9.72 -0.58 -3.10
C ARG A 25 -10.97 -1.41 -2.73
N PRO A 26 -10.79 -2.51 -1.99
CA PRO A 26 -11.89 -3.38 -1.62
C PRO A 26 -12.93 -2.69 -0.74
N TYR A 27 -12.51 -1.69 0.07
CA TYR A 27 -13.41 -0.91 0.92
C TYR A 27 -13.07 0.57 0.88
N TRP A 28 -13.95 1.39 1.47
CA TRP A 28 -13.81 2.84 1.38
C TRP A 28 -12.69 3.43 2.25
N ASP A 29 -12.30 2.68 3.27
CA ASP A 29 -11.31 3.00 4.29
C ASP A 29 -9.94 2.32 4.05
N THR A 30 -9.72 1.72 2.88
CA THR A 30 -8.46 1.03 2.55
C THR A 30 -7.53 1.83 1.65
N VAL A 31 -7.88 3.07 1.32
CA VAL A 31 -7.06 3.96 0.49
C VAL A 31 -6.69 5.20 1.28
N PHE A 32 -5.38 5.46 1.35
CA PHE A 32 -4.79 6.56 2.09
C PHE A 32 -4.00 7.47 1.17
N LEU A 33 -3.85 8.72 1.59
CA LEU A 33 -3.05 9.74 0.91
C LEU A 33 -1.84 10.03 1.78
N ASP A 34 -0.65 9.98 1.20
CA ASP A 34 0.58 10.43 1.83
C ASP A 34 0.67 11.96 1.76
N ASP A 35 -0.20 12.61 2.53
CA ASP A 35 -0.25 14.06 2.60
C ASP A 35 -0.38 14.56 4.05
N VAL A 36 0.02 15.81 4.28
CA VAL A 36 0.00 16.42 5.62
C VAL A 36 -1.44 16.51 6.10
N SER A 37 -1.73 16.04 7.32
CA SER A 37 -3.06 16.11 7.93
C SER A 37 -3.67 17.52 7.88
N TYR A 38 -4.99 17.62 7.84
CA TYR A 38 -5.66 18.93 7.90
C TYR A 38 -5.35 19.64 9.23
N ALA A 39 -5.28 18.86 10.32
CA ALA A 39 -4.70 19.33 11.56
C ALA A 39 -3.18 19.25 11.43
N GLU A 40 -2.55 20.32 10.93
CA GLU A 40 -1.11 20.37 10.65
C GLU A 40 -0.23 19.96 11.85
N SER A 41 -0.73 20.15 13.07
CA SER A 41 -0.07 19.70 14.32
C SER A 41 0.14 18.18 14.40
N GLU A 42 -0.69 17.40 13.71
CA GLU A 42 -0.60 15.93 13.66
C GLU A 42 0.45 15.45 12.63
N GLY A 43 0.94 16.35 11.76
CA GLY A 43 1.93 16.02 10.73
C GLY A 43 1.40 15.07 9.64
N GLY A 44 2.24 14.15 9.16
CA GLY A 44 1.96 13.25 8.04
C GLY A 44 2.68 13.63 6.74
N GLY A 45 2.28 13.01 5.63
CA GLY A 45 2.78 13.33 4.29
C GLY A 45 4.24 13.00 4.01
N LYS A 46 4.79 11.99 4.68
CA LYS A 46 6.19 11.58 4.57
C LYS A 46 6.37 10.06 4.47
N ALA A 47 5.31 9.28 4.24
CA ALA A 47 5.39 7.83 4.17
C ALA A 47 6.35 7.38 3.05
N TYR A 48 6.17 7.87 1.82
CA TYR A 48 7.04 7.55 0.69
C TYR A 48 8.49 7.94 0.99
N GLN A 49 8.71 9.15 1.49
CA GLN A 49 10.05 9.62 1.87
C GLN A 49 10.69 8.75 2.97
N SER A 50 9.93 8.41 4.01
CA SER A 50 10.44 7.68 5.18
C SER A 50 10.75 6.22 4.87
N PHE A 51 9.98 5.62 3.96
CA PHE A 51 10.21 4.25 3.49
C PHE A 51 11.17 4.16 2.29
N GLY A 52 11.60 5.31 1.72
CA GLY A 52 12.48 5.34 0.56
C GLY A 52 11.81 4.86 -0.73
N VAL A 53 10.50 5.07 -0.86
CA VAL A 53 9.72 4.68 -2.04
C VAL A 53 9.78 5.80 -3.07
N GLY A 54 10.22 5.48 -4.29
CA GLY A 54 10.24 6.42 -5.41
C GLY A 54 8.87 6.64 -6.05
N PRO A 55 8.77 7.52 -7.06
CA PRO A 55 7.52 7.81 -7.77
C PRO A 55 6.92 6.58 -8.49
N GLU A 56 7.72 5.57 -8.79
CA GLU A 56 7.30 4.30 -9.36
C GLU A 56 6.42 3.46 -8.42
N GLY A 57 6.47 3.73 -7.12
CA GLY A 57 5.73 2.97 -6.10
C GLY A 57 6.27 1.55 -5.90
N CYS A 58 5.65 0.82 -4.99
CA CYS A 58 6.02 -0.56 -4.69
C CYS A 58 4.84 -1.34 -4.10
N LEU A 59 4.94 -2.67 -4.17
CA LEU A 59 4.10 -3.59 -3.44
C LEU A 59 4.87 -4.15 -2.24
N VAL A 60 4.26 -4.07 -1.06
CA VAL A 60 4.82 -4.62 0.18
C VAL A 60 3.88 -5.70 0.70
N LEU A 61 4.41 -6.91 0.85
CA LEU A 61 3.68 -8.01 1.44
C LEU A 61 4.02 -8.12 2.92
N ILE A 62 3.00 -8.05 3.77
CA ILE A 62 3.15 -8.04 5.22
C ILE A 62 2.50 -9.29 5.81
N ARG A 63 3.21 -9.93 6.75
CA ARG A 63 2.72 -11.09 7.51
C ARG A 63 1.70 -10.67 8.57
N PRO A 64 0.84 -11.58 9.05
CA PRO A 64 -0.09 -11.28 10.14
C PRO A 64 0.57 -10.83 11.45
N ASP A 65 1.86 -11.10 11.66
CA ASP A 65 2.65 -10.64 12.81
C ASP A 65 3.31 -9.27 12.62
N GLY A 66 2.96 -8.56 11.54
CA GLY A 66 3.44 -7.21 11.24
C GLY A 66 4.81 -7.13 10.57
N HIS A 67 5.46 -8.26 10.27
CA HIS A 67 6.76 -8.25 9.60
C HIS A 67 6.64 -8.25 8.07
N VAL A 68 7.56 -7.59 7.38
CA VAL A 68 7.66 -7.62 5.91
C VAL A 68 8.06 -9.02 5.45
N ALA A 69 7.25 -9.62 4.57
CA ALA A 69 7.52 -10.90 3.92
C ALA A 69 8.32 -10.72 2.63
N ALA A 70 7.92 -9.76 1.80
CA ALA A 70 8.48 -9.51 0.48
C ALA A 70 8.24 -8.06 0.03
N LEU A 71 9.10 -7.58 -0.86
CA LEU A 71 9.00 -6.31 -1.57
C LEU A 71 9.01 -6.61 -3.07
N ALA A 72 8.18 -5.90 -3.83
CA ALA A 72 8.12 -6.01 -5.28
C ALA A 72 7.87 -4.65 -5.92
N SER A 73 8.28 -4.49 -7.18
CA SER A 73 7.77 -3.41 -8.03
C SER A 73 6.29 -3.65 -8.34
N LEU A 74 5.63 -2.67 -8.95
CA LEU A 74 4.25 -2.83 -9.43
C LEU A 74 4.16 -3.59 -10.77
N GLU A 75 5.23 -4.27 -11.19
CA GLU A 75 5.24 -5.13 -12.37
C GLU A 75 4.63 -6.51 -12.03
N GLU A 76 3.80 -7.03 -12.94
CA GLU A 76 3.03 -8.27 -12.73
C GLU A 76 3.92 -9.46 -12.33
N THR A 77 5.06 -9.64 -13.01
CA THR A 77 5.98 -10.74 -12.75
C THR A 77 6.54 -10.72 -11.33
N GLN A 78 6.96 -9.55 -10.86
CA GLN A 78 7.51 -9.36 -9.52
C GLN A 78 6.45 -9.53 -8.42
N ILE A 79 5.22 -9.09 -8.69
CA ILE A 79 4.09 -9.29 -7.77
C ILE A 79 3.79 -10.80 -7.63
N LEU A 80 3.73 -11.53 -8.74
CA LEU A 80 3.45 -12.97 -8.72
C LEU A 80 4.53 -13.74 -7.95
N GLU A 81 5.81 -13.40 -8.14
CA GLU A 81 6.92 -14.01 -7.41
C GLU A 81 6.84 -13.74 -5.90
N ALA A 82 6.53 -12.49 -5.51
CA ALA A 82 6.37 -12.12 -4.11
C ALA A 82 5.22 -12.88 -3.44
N LEU A 83 4.08 -13.01 -4.11
CA LEU A 83 2.92 -13.74 -3.61
C LEU A 83 3.19 -15.25 -3.48
N CYS A 84 3.89 -15.85 -4.44
CA CYS A 84 4.25 -17.27 -4.41
C CYS A 84 5.22 -17.63 -3.27
N THR A 85 6.01 -16.66 -2.79
CA THR A 85 6.98 -16.88 -1.70
C THR A 85 6.29 -17.15 -0.37
N VAL A 86 5.05 -16.69 -0.19
CA VAL A 86 4.31 -16.87 1.06
C VAL A 86 3.52 -18.17 1.03
N LYS A 87 3.99 -19.17 1.78
CA LYS A 87 3.19 -20.35 2.11
C LYS A 87 2.09 -19.92 3.08
N VAL A 88 0.88 -19.72 2.56
CA VAL A 88 -0.30 -19.52 3.39
C VAL A 88 -0.64 -20.87 4.03
N PRO A 89 -0.52 -21.05 5.36
CA PRO A 89 -1.05 -22.26 5.98
C PRO A 89 -2.57 -22.24 5.77
N VAL A 90 -3.08 -23.24 5.06
CA VAL A 90 -4.51 -23.46 4.95
C VAL A 90 -4.96 -23.87 6.34
N ALA A 91 -5.63 -22.96 7.05
CA ALA A 91 -6.32 -23.32 8.28
C ALA A 91 -7.48 -24.23 7.88
N CYS A 92 -7.36 -25.52 8.24
CA CYS A 92 -8.40 -26.53 8.08
C CYS A 92 -9.61 -26.24 8.96
#